data_AF-A0A2S9QP64-F1
#
_entry.id   AF-A0A2S9QP64-F1
#
_cell.length_a   1.000
_cell.length_b   1.000
_cell.length_c   1.000
_cell.angle_alpha   90.00
_cell.angle_beta   90.00
_cell.angle_gamma   90.00
#
_symmetry.space_group_name_H-M   'P 1'
#
loop_
_entity.id
_entity.type
_entity.pdbx_description
1 polymer ?
#
loop_
_entity_poly.entity_id
_entity_poly.type
_entity_poly.pdbx_seq_one_letter_code
_entity_poly.pdbx_strand_id
1 'polypeptide(L)'
;MDRFTPMFAIAAAAELAEMHPQTLRQYDRIGLVSPQRTRGNTRRYSLHDVAQLREIARLSAEGLSLEGIRRVLQLEDRVRELERQVRELEHALTEERMQRPERRVFAAGSAGGEVITLRRGTRVRRNAEVVVWKP
;
A
#
# COMPACT_ATOMS: atom_id res chain seq x y z
N MET A 1 21.71 2.06 13.79
CA MET A 1 20.85 3.23 14.05
C MET A 1 19.76 3.24 12.99
N ASP A 2 18.50 3.35 13.41
CA ASP A 2 17.39 3.52 12.48
C ASP A 2 17.46 4.92 11.84
N ARG A 3 17.40 4.98 10.50
CA ARG A 3 17.55 6.23 9.74
C ARG A 3 16.37 7.17 9.92
N PHE A 4 15.23 6.68 10.43
CA PHE A 4 14.03 7.46 10.70
C PHE A 4 13.98 8.03 12.13
N THR A 5 14.95 7.67 12.99
CA THR A 5 15.02 8.20 14.35
C THR A 5 15.40 9.70 14.33
N PRO A 6 14.59 10.59 14.94
CA PRO A 6 14.80 12.05 14.87
C PRO A 6 15.83 12.52 15.91
N MET A 7 17.09 12.64 15.51
CA MET A 7 18.20 12.97 16.41
C MET A 7 18.69 14.42 16.27
N PHE A 8 18.64 14.98 15.07
CA PHE A 8 19.31 16.24 14.75
C PHE A 8 18.42 17.46 15.02
N ALA A 9 18.97 18.45 15.73
CA ALA A 9 18.37 19.77 15.78
C ALA A 9 18.50 20.47 14.42
N ILE A 10 17.72 21.53 14.20
CA ILE A 10 17.70 22.24 12.91
C ILE A 10 19.07 22.74 12.43
N ALA A 11 19.94 23.19 13.35
CA ALA A 11 21.29 23.64 13.00
C ALA A 11 22.15 22.49 12.45
N ALA A 12 22.21 21.36 13.17
CA ALA A 12 22.94 20.18 12.73
C ALA A 12 22.37 19.60 11.42
N ALA A 13 21.05 19.58 11.27
CA ALA A 13 20.42 19.12 10.03
C ALA A 13 20.73 20.04 8.85
N ALA A 14 20.78 21.35 9.07
CA ALA A 14 21.13 22.34 8.07
C ALA A 14 22.59 22.18 7.59
N GLU A 15 23.52 21.95 8.52
CA GLU A 15 24.91 21.64 8.20
C GLU A 15 25.04 20.35 7.37
N LEU A 16 24.37 19.27 7.79
CA LEU A 16 24.41 17.98 7.07
C LEU A 16 23.74 18.02 5.69
N ALA A 17 22.75 18.89 5.52
CA ALA A 17 22.07 19.12 4.24
C ALA A 17 22.75 20.19 3.37
N GLU A 18 23.81 20.85 3.87
CA GLU A 18 24.51 21.94 3.20
C GLU A 18 23.55 23.10 2.83
N MET A 19 22.65 23.44 3.77
CA MET A 19 21.59 24.43 3.59
C MET A 19 21.51 25.44 4.72
N HIS A 20 20.85 26.57 4.49
CA HIS A 20 20.55 27.52 5.55
C HIS A 20 19.37 27.04 6.42
N PRO A 21 19.39 27.19 7.76
CA PRO A 21 18.28 26.79 8.65
C PRO A 21 16.93 27.42 8.29
N GLN A 22 16.92 28.62 7.68
CA GLN A 22 15.69 29.25 7.21
C GLN A 22 15.04 28.47 6.06
N THR A 23 15.83 27.88 5.17
CA THR A 23 15.35 27.05 4.05
C THR A 23 14.68 25.78 4.57
N LEU A 24 15.28 25.13 5.58
CA LEU A 24 14.65 23.99 6.26
C LEU A 24 13.30 24.36 6.90
N ARG A 25 13.19 25.54 7.51
CA ARG A 25 11.91 26.05 8.05
C ARG A 25 10.89 26.31 6.94
N GLN A 26 11.34 26.82 5.79
CA GLN A 26 10.46 27.03 4.64
C GLN A 26 9.95 25.70 4.10
N TYR A 27 10.82 24.70 3.92
CA TYR A 27 10.47 23.38 3.42
C TYR A 27 9.52 22.63 4.36
N ASP A 28 9.72 22.72 5.67
CA ASP A 28 8.77 22.23 6.68
C ASP A 28 7.41 22.93 6.55
N ARG A 29 7.38 24.27 6.42
CA ARG A 29 6.13 25.03 6.32
C ARG A 29 5.29 24.66 5.09
N ILE A 30 5.94 24.38 3.97
CA ILE A 30 5.25 23.97 2.72
C ILE A 30 5.00 22.46 2.65
N GLY A 31 5.42 21.71 3.67
CA GLY A 31 5.19 20.27 3.80
C GLY A 31 6.07 19.41 2.90
N LEU A 32 7.24 19.91 2.46
CA LEU A 32 8.20 19.12 1.69
C LEU A 32 8.94 18.09 2.55
N VAL A 33 9.19 18.42 3.81
CA VAL A 33 9.81 17.53 4.81
C VAL A 33 9.09 17.74 6.12
N SER A 34 8.69 16.67 6.80
CA SER A 34 7.91 16.74 8.05
C SER A 34 8.74 16.23 9.24
N PRO A 35 9.57 17.09 9.87
CA PRO A 35 10.36 16.69 11.02
C PRO A 35 9.48 16.38 12.23
N GLN A 36 9.93 15.48 13.09
CA GLN A 36 9.27 15.27 14.38
C GLN A 36 9.46 16.48 15.29
N ARG A 37 8.47 16.75 16.15
CA ARG A 37 8.51 17.85 17.11
C ARG A 37 8.66 17.29 18.53
N THR A 38 9.55 17.88 19.31
CA THR A 38 9.64 17.57 20.76
C THR A 38 8.46 18.17 21.52
N ARG A 39 8.30 17.80 22.80
CA ARG A 39 7.32 18.43 23.70
C ARG A 39 7.46 19.96 23.79
N GLY A 40 8.68 20.48 23.63
CA GLY A 40 8.95 21.92 23.54
C GLY A 40 8.79 22.52 22.14
N ASN A 41 8.05 21.87 21.24
CA ASN A 41 7.79 22.30 19.86
C ASN A 41 9.06 22.54 19.01
N THR A 42 10.17 21.90 19.36
CA THR A 42 11.44 22.04 18.61
C THR A 42 11.52 20.94 17.56
N ARG A 43 11.91 21.31 16.34
CA ARG A 43 12.08 20.38 15.21
C ARG A 43 13.27 19.44 15.42
N ARG A 44 13.04 18.16 15.21
CA ARG A 44 14.05 17.10 15.20
C ARG A 44 13.99 16.37 13.87
N TYR A 45 15.13 16.34 13.21
CA TYR A 45 15.32 15.71 11.92
C TYR A 45 16.02 14.37 12.10
N SER A 46 15.62 13.40 11.30
CA SER A 46 16.26 12.10 11.17
C SER A 46 17.31 12.13 10.04
N LEU A 47 18.08 11.05 9.90
CA LEU A 47 19.00 10.92 8.75
C LEU A 47 18.23 10.85 7.42
N HIS A 48 17.03 10.25 7.43
CA HIS A 48 16.15 10.21 6.28
C HIS A 48 15.72 11.62 5.85
N ASP A 49 15.33 12.48 6.81
CA ASP A 49 14.92 13.85 6.52
C ASP A 49 16.06 14.66 5.88
N VAL A 50 17.30 14.46 6.36
CA VAL A 50 18.49 15.10 5.79
C VAL A 50 18.74 14.65 4.35
N ALA A 51 18.63 13.34 4.07
CA ALA A 51 18.76 12.84 2.70
C ALA A 51 17.69 13.42 1.77
N GLN A 52 16.44 13.51 2.25
CA GLN A 52 15.35 14.12 1.51
C GLN A 52 15.59 15.61 1.24
N LEU A 53 16.10 16.36 2.22
CA LEU A 53 16.47 17.77 2.03
C LEU A 53 17.53 17.93 0.93
N ARG A 54 18.56 17.09 0.92
CA ARG A 54 19.61 17.12 -0.11
C ARG A 54 19.05 16.85 -1.51
N GLU A 55 18.12 15.91 -1.61
CA GLU A 55 17.48 15.58 -2.87
C GLU A 55 16.59 16.72 -3.38
N ILE A 56 15.81 17.35 -2.50
CA ILE A 56 15.05 18.56 -2.83
C ILE A 56 15.99 19.68 -3.32
N ALA A 57 17.15 19.85 -2.69
CA ALA A 57 18.17 20.79 -3.13
C ALA A 57 18.60 20.54 -4.58
N ARG A 58 18.94 19.28 -4.87
CA ARG A 58 19.42 18.84 -6.18
C ARG A 58 18.37 19.10 -7.25
N LEU A 59 17.13 18.67 -7.01
CA LEU A 59 16.01 18.89 -7.93
C LEU A 59 15.71 20.38 -8.14
N SER A 60 15.79 21.18 -7.07
CA SER A 60 15.62 22.63 -7.19
C SER A 60 16.73 23.28 -8.00
N ALA A 61 17.98 22.80 -7.89
CA ALA A 61 19.11 23.28 -8.69
C ALA A 61 18.99 22.89 -10.17
N GLU A 62 18.32 21.77 -10.46
CA GLU A 62 17.98 21.32 -11.82
C GLU A 62 16.80 22.09 -12.46
N GLY A 63 16.22 23.05 -11.73
CA GLY A 63 15.18 23.94 -12.24
C GLY A 63 13.75 23.50 -11.95
N LEU A 64 13.55 22.45 -11.15
CA LEU A 64 12.20 22.07 -10.71
C LEU A 64 11.67 23.06 -9.67
N SER A 65 10.40 23.43 -9.79
CA SER A 65 9.72 24.23 -8.78
C SER A 65 9.49 23.40 -7.50
N LEU A 66 9.51 24.05 -6.34
CA LEU A 66 9.22 23.40 -5.06
C LEU A 66 7.82 22.77 -5.03
N GLU A 67 6.85 23.35 -5.76
CA GLU A 67 5.53 22.76 -5.93
C GLU A 67 5.57 21.48 -6.77
N GLY A 68 6.37 21.46 -7.84
CA GLY A 68 6.62 20.27 -8.64
C GLY A 68 7.24 19.16 -7.81
N ILE A 69 8.28 19.47 -7.02
CA ILE A 69 8.93 18.52 -6.12
C ILE A 69 7.93 17.99 -5.09
N ARG A 70 7.11 18.86 -4.49
CA ARG A 70 6.05 18.45 -3.56
C ARG A 70 5.07 17.49 -4.23
N ARG A 71 4.66 17.77 -5.46
CA ARG A 71 3.71 16.92 -6.19
C ARG A 71 4.30 15.55 -6.49
N VAL A 72 5.57 15.48 -6.88
CA VAL A 72 6.28 14.21 -7.10
C VAL A 72 6.32 13.39 -5.81
N LEU A 73 6.75 13.98 -4.69
CA LEU A 73 6.80 13.28 -3.40
C LEU A 73 5.43 12.75 -2.96
N GLN A 74 4.37 13.55 -3.12
CA GLN A 74 2.99 13.11 -2.83
C GLN A 74 2.55 11.93 -3.70
N LEU A 75 2.94 11.93 -4.98
CA LEU A 75 2.64 10.83 -5.89
C LEU A 75 3.40 9.56 -5.50
N GLU A 76 4.67 9.68 -5.13
CA GLU A 76 5.45 8.54 -4.63
C GLU A 76 4.86 7.94 -3.36
N ASP A 77 4.43 8.77 -2.40
CA ASP A 77 3.73 8.30 -1.20
C ASP A 77 2.44 7.57 -1.56
N ARG A 78 1.69 8.11 -2.53
CA ARG A 78 0.45 7.47 -3.00
C ARG A 78 0.73 6.12 -3.67
N VAL A 79 1.78 6.01 -4.47
CA VAL A 79 2.21 4.75 -5.09
C VAL A 79 2.59 3.75 -4.02
N ARG A 80 3.44 4.13 -3.05
CA ARG A 80 3.83 3.25 -1.93
C ARG A 80 2.61 2.72 -1.16
N GLU A 81 1.64 3.58 -0.89
CA GLU A 81 0.41 3.20 -0.21
C GLU A 81 -0.46 2.25 -1.05
N LEU A 82 -0.61 2.53 -2.35
CA LEU A 82 -1.34 1.64 -3.25
C LEU A 82 -0.68 0.27 -3.38
N GLU A 83 0.65 0.21 -3.49
CA GLU A 83 1.39 -1.04 -3.51
C GLU A 83 1.23 -1.83 -2.21
N ARG A 84 1.18 -1.16 -1.05
CA ARG A 84 0.87 -1.80 0.23
C ARG A 84 -0.53 -2.40 0.23
N GLN A 85 -1.52 -1.63 -0.23
CA GLN A 85 -2.91 -2.10 -0.34
C GLN A 85 -3.05 -3.29 -1.29
N VAL A 86 -2.37 -3.27 -2.43
CA VAL A 86 -2.35 -4.39 -3.38
C VAL A 86 -1.79 -5.64 -2.71
N ARG A 87 -0.63 -5.55 -2.04
CA ARG A 87 -0.06 -6.69 -1.29
C ARG A 87 -1.01 -7.24 -0.23
N GLU A 88 -1.67 -6.37 0.52
CA GLU A 88 -2.64 -6.77 1.55
C GLU A 88 -3.85 -7.51 0.95
N LEU A 89 -4.38 -7.01 -0.17
CA LEU A 89 -5.48 -7.65 -0.88
C LEU A 89 -5.06 -8.99 -1.52
N GLU A 90 -3.86 -9.07 -2.07
CA GLU A 90 -3.30 -10.32 -2.61
C GLU A 90 -3.14 -11.39 -1.52
N HIS A 91 -2.65 -11.00 -0.34
CA HIS A 91 -2.60 -11.88 0.83
C HIS A 91 -4.00 -12.32 1.25
N ALA A 92 -4.95 -11.40 1.42
CA ALA A 92 -6.31 -11.74 1.81
C ALA A 92 -7.01 -12.69 0.82
N LEU A 93 -6.81 -12.47 -0.49
CA LEU A 93 -7.35 -13.33 -1.54
C LEU A 93 -6.73 -14.73 -1.52
N THR A 94 -5.42 -14.81 -1.24
CA THR A 94 -4.71 -16.08 -1.11
C THR A 94 -5.22 -16.87 0.09
N GLU A 95 -5.37 -16.21 1.24
CA GLU A 95 -5.95 -16.80 2.45
C GLU A 95 -7.39 -17.29 2.20
N GLU A 96 -8.24 -16.49 1.56
CA GLU A 96 -9.62 -16.92 1.24
C GLU A 96 -9.64 -18.15 0.32
N ARG A 97 -8.74 -18.20 -0.68
CA ARG A 97 -8.60 -19.35 -1.59
C ARG A 97 -8.12 -20.61 -0.86
N MET A 98 -7.22 -20.49 0.10
CA MET A 98 -6.75 -21.62 0.91
C MET A 98 -7.84 -22.12 1.88
N GLN A 99 -8.59 -21.20 2.49
CA GLN A 99 -9.69 -21.53 3.43
C GLN A 99 -10.93 -22.09 2.72
N ARG A 100 -11.05 -21.89 1.40
CA ARG A 100 -12.09 -22.49 0.56
C ARG A 100 -11.47 -23.41 -0.48
N PRO A 101 -10.98 -24.60 -0.10
CA PRO A 101 -10.70 -25.64 -1.09
C PRO A 101 -12.01 -25.90 -1.83
N GLU A 102 -12.05 -25.61 -3.14
CA GLU A 102 -13.21 -25.57 -4.04
C GLU A 102 -14.55 -25.88 -3.35
N ARG A 103 -15.42 -24.88 -3.13
CA ARG A 103 -16.81 -25.08 -2.67
C ARG A 103 -17.50 -26.11 -3.57
N ARG A 104 -17.41 -27.39 -3.18
CA ARG A 104 -18.05 -28.51 -3.87
C ARG A 104 -19.54 -28.33 -3.66
N VAL A 105 -20.26 -28.19 -4.76
CA VAL A 105 -21.72 -28.12 -4.71
C VAL A 105 -22.18 -29.57 -4.81
N PHE A 106 -22.89 -30.04 -3.79
CA PHE A 106 -23.50 -31.37 -3.81
C PHE A 106 -24.79 -31.28 -4.61
N ALA A 107 -24.95 -32.13 -5.63
CA ALA A 107 -26.22 -32.31 -6.32
C ALA A 107 -26.77 -33.72 -6.02
N ALA A 108 -28.09 -33.82 -5.86
CA ALA A 108 -28.78 -35.11 -5.83
C ALA A 108 -28.78 -35.69 -7.25
N GLY A 109 -28.22 -36.87 -7.41
CA GLY A 109 -28.30 -37.68 -8.62
C GLY A 109 -29.74 -38.11 -8.91
N SER A 110 -30.02 -38.44 -10.16
CA SER A 110 -31.36 -38.84 -10.63
C SER A 110 -31.78 -40.25 -10.18
N ALA A 111 -30.84 -41.07 -9.70
CA ALA A 111 -31.13 -42.34 -9.05
C ALA A 111 -31.14 -42.13 -7.53
N GLY A 112 -32.19 -42.61 -6.85
CA GLY A 112 -32.51 -42.28 -5.46
C GLY A 112 -31.31 -42.23 -4.51
N GLY A 113 -31.07 -41.05 -3.94
CA GLY A 113 -30.15 -40.84 -2.82
C GLY A 113 -28.67 -40.62 -3.16
N GLU A 114 -28.26 -40.71 -4.44
CA GLU A 114 -26.85 -40.51 -4.79
C GLU A 114 -26.45 -39.03 -4.67
N VAL A 115 -25.38 -38.73 -3.95
CA VAL A 115 -24.83 -37.37 -3.81
C VAL A 115 -23.57 -37.27 -4.66
N ILE A 116 -23.61 -36.45 -5.72
CA ILE A 116 -22.46 -36.19 -6.58
C ILE A 116 -21.80 -34.86 -6.22
N THR A 117 -20.46 -34.86 -6.11
CA THR A 117 -19.67 -33.64 -5.91
C THR A 117 -19.40 -32.96 -7.24
N LEU A 118 -19.91 -31.73 -7.42
CA LEU A 118 -19.69 -30.94 -8.63
C LEU A 118 -18.79 -29.73 -8.35
N ARG A 119 -18.00 -29.36 -9.37
CA ARG A 119 -17.35 -28.05 -9.40
C ARG A 119 -18.38 -26.96 -9.64
N ARG A 120 -18.20 -25.81 -9.01
CA ARG A 120 -19.08 -24.65 -9.18
C ARG A 120 -19.06 -24.19 -10.65
N GLY A 121 -20.24 -24.10 -11.27
CA GLY A 121 -20.38 -23.72 -12.69
C GLY A 121 -20.57 -24.91 -13.64
N THR A 122 -20.42 -26.16 -13.18
CA THR A 122 -20.75 -27.33 -13.97
C THR A 122 -22.28 -27.49 -14.04
N ARG A 123 -22.86 -27.27 -15.23
CA ARG A 123 -24.27 -27.54 -15.48
C ARG A 123 -24.44 -29.04 -15.68
N VAL A 124 -25.15 -29.70 -14.76
CA VAL A 124 -25.54 -31.10 -14.93
C VAL A 124 -26.39 -31.20 -16.19
N ARG A 125 -25.92 -31.95 -17.20
CA ARG A 125 -26.76 -32.36 -18.32
C ARG A 125 -27.83 -33.27 -17.73
N ARG A 126 -29.04 -32.76 -17.56
CA ARG A 126 -30.21 -33.61 -17.33
C ARG A 126 -30.45 -34.35 -18.64
N ASN A 127 -30.10 -35.64 -18.70
CA ASN A 127 -30.71 -36.51 -19.69
C ASN A 127 -32.20 -36.56 -19.32
N ALA A 128 -33.02 -35.89 -20.12
CA ALA A 128 -34.46 -35.90 -19.98
C ALA A 128 -35.00 -37.23 -20.50
N GLU A 129 -34.71 -38.31 -19.80
CA GLU A 129 -35.43 -39.56 -20.03
C GLU A 129 -36.79 -39.44 -19.32
N VAL A 130 -37.84 -39.34 -20.12
CA VAL A 130 -39.22 -39.34 -19.66
C VAL A 130 -39.54 -40.77 -19.23
N VAL A 131 -39.62 -41.00 -17.92
CA VAL A 131 -40.11 -42.28 -17.39
C VAL A 131 -41.63 -42.19 -17.32
N VAL A 132 -42.31 -43.04 -18.09
CA VAL A 132 -43.77 -43.20 -18.01
C VAL A 132 -44.09 -43.87 -16.69
N TRP A 133 -44.56 -43.07 -15.73
CA TRP A 133 -45.07 -43.57 -14.46
C TRP A 133 -46.34 -44.39 -14.72
N LYS A 134 -46.32 -45.66 -14.30
CA LYS A 134 -47.52 -46.50 -14.25
C LYS A 134 -47.88 -46.74 -12.78
N PRO A 135 -49.10 -46.35 -12.35
CA PRO A 135 -49.60 -46.56 -10.99
C PRO A 135 -49.79 -48.05 -10.64
#